data_AF-A0A2S9A6Y8-F1
#
_entry.id   AF-A0A2S9A6Y8-F1
#
_cell.length_a   1.000
_cell.length_b   1.000
_cell.length_c   1.000
_cell.angle_alpha   90.00
_cell.angle_beta   90.00
_cell.angle_gamma   90.00
#
_symmetry.space_group_name_H-M   'P 1'
#
loop_
_entity.id
_entity.type
_entity.pdbx_description
1 polymer ?
#
loop_
_entity_poly.entity_id
_entity_poly.type
_entity_poly.pdbx_seq_one_letter_code
_entity_poly.pdbx_strand_id
1 'polypeptide(L)'
;MLSFIAAAVPTVGGLYVAWSMLIEYTRAAHTARVFERIEQRYNTDRAAISMEELGAAEYERQTTALGETRRNLMRKNGLDPYMGTRKALNASGKPQPPRSVDLRRQWVLLVTSTAGVILVAIDVATSAG
;
A
#
# COMPACT_ATOMS: atom_id res chain seq x y z
N MET A 1 16.71 35.94 8.80
CA MET A 1 16.21 35.24 7.59
C MET A 1 16.60 33.77 7.56
N LEU A 2 17.83 33.42 7.92
CA LEU A 2 18.32 32.03 7.98
C LEU A 2 17.49 31.13 8.92
N SER A 3 17.13 31.61 10.10
CA SER A 3 16.25 30.93 11.06
C SER A 3 14.88 30.54 10.48
N PHE A 4 14.28 31.38 9.62
CA PHE A 4 13.01 31.07 8.95
C PHE A 4 13.18 29.92 7.93
N ILE A 5 14.28 29.95 7.16
CA ILE A 5 14.60 28.89 6.20
C ILE A 5 14.92 27.57 6.93
N ALA A 6 15.62 27.66 8.07
CA ALA A 6 15.98 26.51 8.90
C ALA A 6 14.75 25.76 9.43
N ALA A 7 13.67 26.48 9.73
CA ALA A 7 12.39 25.87 10.11
C ALA A 7 11.58 25.38 8.89
N ALA A 8 11.64 26.09 7.76
CA ALA A 8 10.89 25.75 6.56
C ALA A 8 11.36 24.43 5.92
N VAL A 9 12.66 24.16 5.87
CA VAL A 9 13.24 22.99 5.19
C VAL A 9 12.77 21.65 5.80
N PRO A 10 12.88 21.40 7.13
CA PRO A 10 12.31 20.22 7.76
C PRO A 10 10.79 20.11 7.57
N THR A 11 10.08 21.24 7.65
CA THR A 11 8.61 21.29 7.54
C THR A 11 8.15 20.84 6.16
N VAL A 12 8.77 21.32 5.08
CA VAL A 12 8.46 20.92 3.70
C VAL A 12 8.79 19.44 3.47
N GLY A 13 9.92 18.96 4.01
CA GLY A 13 10.26 17.53 3.95
C GLY A 13 9.23 16.64 4.65
N GLY A 14 8.77 17.04 5.83
CA GLY A 14 7.71 16.36 6.57
C GLY A 14 6.39 16.35 5.81
N LEU A 15 5.98 17.48 5.24
CA LEU A 15 4.78 17.59 4.42
C LEU A 15 4.83 16.67 3.19
N TYR A 16 5.98 16.62 2.50
CA TYR A 16 6.17 15.71 1.37
C TYR A 16 5.96 14.25 1.78
N VAL A 17 6.55 13.82 2.90
CA VAL A 17 6.40 12.44 3.39
C VAL A 17 4.95 12.17 3.78
N ALA A 18 4.32 13.06 4.54
CA ALA A 18 2.91 12.93 4.95
C ALA A 18 1.97 12.81 3.74
N TRP A 19 2.15 13.68 2.74
CA TRP A 19 1.36 13.66 1.51
C TRP A 19 1.56 12.36 0.72
N SER A 20 2.82 11.93 0.59
CA SER A 20 3.13 10.68 -0.10
C SER A 20 2.51 9.46 0.60
N MET A 21 2.47 9.45 1.94
CA MET A 21 1.80 8.40 2.71
C MET A 21 0.29 8.43 2.48
N LEU A 22 -0.32 9.61 2.45
CA LEU A 22 -1.76 9.76 2.22
C LEU A 22 -2.18 9.21 0.85
N ILE A 23 -1.37 9.43 -0.19
CA ILE A 23 -1.59 8.83 -1.52
C ILE A 23 -1.51 7.29 -1.46
N GLU A 24 -0.57 6.74 -0.70
CA GLU A 24 -0.48 5.27 -0.55
C GLU A 24 -1.64 4.71 0.26
N TYR A 25 -2.06 5.37 1.34
CA TYR A 25 -3.20 4.94 2.14
C TYR A 25 -4.51 5.01 1.36
N THR A 26 -4.71 6.04 0.53
CA THR A 26 -5.88 6.13 -0.34
C THR A 26 -5.89 5.02 -1.40
N ARG A 27 -4.74 4.70 -2.00
CA ARG A 27 -4.61 3.54 -2.90
C ARG A 27 -4.87 2.22 -2.19
N ALA A 28 -4.28 2.01 -1.01
CA ALA A 28 -4.48 0.81 -0.21
C ALA A 28 -5.94 0.64 0.23
N ALA A 29 -6.60 1.73 0.64
CA ALA A 29 -8.01 1.73 0.99
C ALA A 29 -8.90 1.40 -0.21
N HIS A 30 -8.58 1.92 -1.40
CA HIS A 30 -9.27 1.54 -2.63
C HIS A 30 -9.11 0.04 -2.91
N THR A 31 -7.88 -0.47 -2.87
CA THR A 31 -7.58 -1.90 -3.04
C THR A 31 -8.38 -2.77 -2.05
N ALA A 32 -8.39 -2.40 -0.76
CA ALA A 32 -9.12 -3.13 0.27
C ALA A 32 -10.62 -3.17 0.00
N ARG A 33 -11.24 -2.03 -0.30
CA ARG A 33 -12.69 -1.95 -0.60
C ARG A 33 -13.07 -2.75 -1.83
N VAL A 34 -12.25 -2.70 -2.89
CA VAL A 34 -12.54 -3.43 -4.12
C VAL A 34 -12.37 -4.94 -3.91
N PHE A 35 -11.31 -5.34 -3.21
CA PHE A 35 -11.10 -6.74 -2.84
C PHE A 35 -12.28 -7.28 -2.03
N GLU A 36 -12.70 -6.57 -0.98
CA GLU A 36 -13.82 -6.96 -0.11
C GLU A 36 -15.12 -7.16 -0.90
N ARG A 37 -15.46 -6.25 -1.82
CA ARG A 37 -16.64 -6.39 -2.68
C ARG A 37 -16.58 -7.59 -3.61
N ILE A 38 -15.42 -7.81 -4.24
CA ILE A 38 -15.22 -8.96 -5.14
C ILE A 38 -15.31 -10.27 -4.35
N GLU A 39 -14.70 -10.30 -3.16
CA GLU A 39 -14.68 -11.49 -2.30
C GLU A 39 -16.06 -11.81 -1.75
N GLN A 40 -16.81 -10.80 -1.32
CA GLN A 40 -18.18 -10.98 -0.86
C GLN A 40 -19.05 -11.57 -1.97
N ARG A 41 -18.99 -11.00 -3.19
CA ARG A 41 -19.72 -11.55 -4.34
C ARG A 41 -19.31 -12.98 -4.65
N TYR A 42 -18.01 -13.26 -4.70
CA TYR A 42 -17.49 -14.59 -4.97
C TYR A 42 -17.97 -15.62 -3.92
N ASN A 43 -17.95 -15.26 -2.64
CA ASN A 43 -18.40 -16.16 -1.58
C ASN A 43 -19.90 -16.41 -1.63
N THR A 44 -20.70 -15.39 -1.93
CA THR A 44 -22.15 -15.55 -2.15
C THR A 44 -22.43 -16.48 -3.33
N ASP A 45 -21.81 -16.22 -4.48
CA ASP A 45 -22.00 -17.02 -5.70
C ASP A 45 -21.49 -18.46 -5.49
N ARG A 46 -20.40 -18.65 -4.73
CA ARG A 46 -19.86 -19.96 -4.39
C ARG A 46 -20.75 -20.74 -3.43
N ALA A 47 -21.36 -20.07 -2.45
CA ALA A 47 -22.30 -20.68 -1.51
C ALA A 47 -23.59 -21.17 -2.20
N ALA A 48 -23.95 -20.56 -3.33
CA ALA A 48 -25.09 -20.99 -4.14
C ALA A 48 -24.80 -22.25 -4.99
N ILE A 49 -23.53 -22.65 -5.16
CA ILE A 49 -23.16 -23.84 -5.94
C ILE A 49 -23.14 -25.05 -4.99
N SER A 50 -24.17 -25.89 -5.06
CA SER A 50 -24.27 -27.13 -4.28
C SER A 50 -23.70 -28.32 -5.06
N MET A 51 -22.73 -29.03 -4.46
CA MET A 51 -22.19 -30.27 -5.02
C MET A 51 -23.25 -31.39 -5.07
N GLU A 52 -24.19 -31.37 -4.13
CA GLU A 52 -25.25 -32.38 -3.98
C GLU A 52 -26.29 -32.29 -5.11
N GLU A 53 -26.57 -31.07 -5.60
CA GLU A 53 -27.57 -30.82 -6.65
C GLU A 53 -26.99 -30.95 -8.07
N LEU A 54 -25.71 -30.61 -8.26
CA LEU A 54 -25.09 -30.51 -9.59
C LEU A 54 -24.23 -31.73 -9.97
N GLY A 55 -23.81 -32.53 -8.99
CA GLY A 55 -22.84 -33.60 -9.17
C GLY A 55 -21.40 -33.09 -9.35
N ALA A 56 -20.41 -34.00 -9.22
CA ALA A 56 -19.00 -33.63 -9.08
C ALA A 56 -18.41 -32.87 -10.30
N ALA A 57 -18.73 -33.32 -11.53
CA ALA A 57 -18.17 -32.74 -12.75
C ALA A 57 -18.70 -31.32 -13.01
N GLU A 58 -20.00 -31.09 -12.81
CA GLU A 58 -20.59 -29.76 -13.03
C GLU A 58 -20.23 -28.80 -11.89
N TYR A 59 -20.12 -29.30 -10.65
CA TYR A 59 -19.57 -28.54 -9.52
C TYR A 59 -18.14 -28.04 -9.81
N GLU A 60 -17.25 -28.91 -10.31
CA GLU A 60 -15.88 -28.52 -10.65
C GLU A 60 -15.85 -27.47 -11.77
N ARG A 61 -16.69 -27.63 -12.79
CA ARG A 61 -16.81 -26.68 -13.90
C ARG A 61 -17.27 -25.31 -13.42
N GLN A 62 -18.34 -25.24 -12.63
CA GLN A 62 -18.90 -23.99 -12.13
C GLN A 62 -17.96 -23.30 -11.14
N THR A 63 -17.35 -24.04 -10.21
CA THR A 63 -16.38 -23.47 -9.27
C THR A 63 -15.13 -22.94 -9.98
N THR A 64 -14.67 -23.62 -11.04
CA THR A 64 -13.55 -23.15 -11.88
C THR A 64 -13.91 -21.89 -12.64
N ALA A 65 -15.07 -21.84 -13.30
CA ALA A 65 -15.56 -20.66 -14.01
C ALA A 65 -15.76 -19.45 -13.07
N LEU A 66 -16.25 -19.69 -11.85
CA LEU A 66 -16.38 -18.67 -10.82
C LEU A 66 -14.99 -18.15 -10.39
N GLY A 67 -14.02 -19.04 -10.21
CA GLY A 67 -12.63 -18.69 -9.91
C GLY A 67 -12.00 -17.83 -11.00
N GLU A 68 -12.24 -18.15 -12.28
CA GLU A 68 -11.80 -17.34 -13.42
C GLU A 68 -12.45 -15.96 -13.44
N THR A 69 -13.76 -15.90 -13.18
CA THR A 69 -14.50 -14.64 -13.08
C THR A 69 -13.93 -13.74 -11.99
N ARG A 70 -13.66 -14.30 -10.80
CA ARG A 70 -12.99 -13.58 -9.70
C ARG A 70 -11.62 -13.05 -10.13
N ARG A 71 -10.77 -13.89 -10.73
CA ARG A 71 -9.44 -13.47 -11.21
C ARG A 71 -9.52 -12.35 -12.24
N ASN A 72 -10.47 -12.44 -13.17
CA ASN A 72 -10.68 -11.40 -14.19
C ASN A 72 -11.18 -10.09 -13.58
N LEU A 73 -12.09 -10.15 -12.61
CA LEU A 73 -12.56 -8.96 -11.87
C LEU A 73 -11.43 -8.30 -11.10
N MET A 74 -10.57 -9.07 -10.41
CA MET A 74 -9.39 -8.55 -9.72
C MET A 74 -8.45 -7.84 -10.71
N ARG A 75 -8.11 -8.49 -11.84
CA ARG A 75 -7.24 -7.92 -12.86
C ARG A 75 -7.80 -6.63 -13.46
N LYS A 76 -9.10 -6.58 -13.77
CA LYS A 76 -9.77 -5.38 -14.30
C LYS A 76 -9.73 -4.20 -13.33
N ASN A 77 -9.63 -4.46 -12.03
CA ASN A 77 -9.49 -3.43 -11.00
C ASN A 77 -8.02 -3.20 -10.58
N GLY A 78 -7.04 -3.72 -11.33
CA GLY A 78 -5.61 -3.55 -11.03
C GLY A 78 -5.14 -4.31 -9.78
N LEU A 79 -5.90 -5.30 -9.30
CA LEU A 79 -5.53 -6.16 -8.19
C LEU A 79 -4.78 -7.39 -8.66
N ASP A 80 -3.87 -7.89 -7.81
CA ASP A 80 -3.24 -9.20 -8.03
C ASP A 80 -4.30 -10.31 -7.91
N PRO A 81 -4.57 -11.10 -8.96
CA PRO A 81 -5.55 -12.19 -8.92
C PRO A 81 -5.17 -13.34 -7.96
N TYR A 82 -3.93 -13.36 -7.46
CA TYR A 82 -3.46 -14.32 -6.47
C TYR A 82 -3.45 -13.77 -5.05
N MET A 83 -3.97 -12.55 -4.84
CA MET A 83 -4.12 -11.95 -3.51
C MET A 83 -5.06 -12.83 -2.64
N GLY A 84 -4.66 -13.10 -1.40
CA GLY A 84 -5.39 -13.98 -0.48
C GLY A 84 -5.17 -15.49 -0.68
N THR A 85 -4.34 -15.93 -1.63
CA THR A 85 -3.98 -17.35 -1.80
C THR A 85 -2.92 -17.80 -0.78
N ARG A 86 -2.69 -19.12 -0.64
CA ARG A 86 -1.56 -19.68 0.14
C ARG A 86 -0.20 -19.04 -0.18
N LYS A 87 0.00 -18.58 -1.41
CA LYS A 87 1.21 -17.84 -1.81
C LYS A 87 1.32 -16.47 -1.12
N ALA A 88 0.21 -15.77 -0.94
CA ALA A 88 0.16 -14.51 -0.18
C ALA A 88 0.43 -14.73 1.32
N LEU A 89 -0.09 -15.82 1.89
CA LEU A 89 0.23 -16.23 3.28
C LEU A 89 1.71 -16.61 3.44
N ASN A 90 2.31 -17.28 2.46
CA ASN A 90 3.75 -17.57 2.49
C ASN A 90 4.61 -16.30 2.31
N ALA A 91 4.10 -15.29 1.62
CA ALA A 91 4.77 -14.01 1.45
C ALA A 91 4.68 -13.11 2.69
N SER A 92 3.65 -13.26 3.54
CA SER A 92 3.53 -12.54 4.81
C SER A 92 4.41 -13.12 5.92
N GLY A 93 4.73 -14.42 5.87
CA GLY A 93 5.63 -15.08 6.82
C GLY A 93 7.13 -14.83 6.61
N LYS A 94 7.52 -14.20 5.50
CA LYS A 94 8.92 -13.86 5.21
C LYS A 94 9.17 -12.37 5.43
N PRO A 95 10.31 -11.99 6.06
CA PRO A 95 10.68 -10.59 6.13
C PRO A 95 10.83 -10.05 4.70
N GLN A 96 10.05 -9.03 4.36
CA GLN A 96 10.17 -8.34 3.10
C GLN A 96 11.12 -7.15 3.27
N PRO A 97 12.04 -6.91 2.31
CA PRO A 97 12.87 -5.72 2.36
C PRO A 97 11.98 -4.47 2.32
N PRO A 98 12.40 -3.37 2.96
CA PRO A 98 11.67 -2.11 2.90
C PRO A 98 11.50 -1.69 1.43
N ARG A 99 10.33 -1.13 1.12
CA ARG A 99 10.06 -0.67 -0.24
C ARG A 99 10.98 0.50 -0.57
N SER A 100 11.38 0.63 -1.83
CA SER A 100 12.22 1.74 -2.30
C SER A 100 11.62 3.12 -1.97
N VAL A 101 10.29 3.23 -1.93
CA VAL A 101 9.57 4.45 -1.55
C VAL A 101 9.78 4.81 -0.08
N ASP A 102 9.81 3.83 0.82
CA ASP A 102 10.04 4.05 2.25
C ASP A 102 11.47 4.51 2.51
N LEU A 103 12.44 3.90 1.82
CA LEU A 103 13.83 4.36 1.84
C LEU A 103 13.94 5.82 1.37
N ARG A 104 13.26 6.18 0.27
CA ARG A 104 13.24 7.56 -0.23
C ARG A 104 12.67 8.54 0.79
N ARG A 105 11.57 8.19 1.47
CA ARG A 105 10.96 9.02 2.52
C ARG A 105 11.91 9.21 3.71
N GLN A 106 12.57 8.14 4.15
CA GLN A 106 13.56 8.20 5.22
C GLN A 106 14.72 9.12 4.84
N TRP A 107 15.23 9.03 3.61
CA TRP A 107 16.27 9.92 3.12
C TRP A 107 15.83 11.39 3.07
N VAL A 108 14.59 11.65 2.61
CA VAL A 108 14.06 13.03 2.62
C VAL A 108 14.02 13.57 4.05
N LEU A 109 13.50 12.81 5.01
CA LEU A 109 13.44 13.25 6.41
C LEU A 109 14.84 13.49 6.99
N LEU A 110 15.79 12.59 6.74
CA LEU A 110 17.16 12.72 7.22
C LEU A 110 17.84 13.96 6.64
N VAL A 111 17.75 14.18 5.33
CA VAL A 111 18.39 15.30 4.65
C VAL A 111 17.77 16.63 5.08
N THR A 112 16.43 16.74 5.13
CA THR A 112 15.79 18.01 5.50
C THR A 112 15.97 18.34 6.97
N SER A 113 15.95 17.35 7.86
CA SER A 113 16.22 17.56 9.29
C SER A 113 17.67 17.97 9.52
N THR A 114 18.63 17.29 8.89
CA THR A 114 20.06 17.62 8.99
C THR A 114 20.35 19.02 8.45
N ALA A 115 19.78 19.37 7.29
CA ALA A 115 19.90 20.71 6.72
C ALA A 115 19.33 21.78 7.65
N GLY A 116 18.15 21.54 8.26
CA GLY A 116 17.58 22.45 9.25
C GLY A 116 18.51 22.70 10.44
N VAL A 117 19.07 21.64 11.02
CA VAL A 117 20.03 21.74 12.15
C VAL A 117 21.28 22.51 11.76
N ILE A 118 21.85 22.24 10.58
CA ILE A 118 23.03 22.97 10.07
C ILE A 118 22.71 24.46 9.91
N LEU A 119 21.56 24.80 9.34
CA LEU A 119 21.15 26.20 9.15
C LEU A 119 20.97 26.92 10.49
N VAL A 120 20.40 26.26 11.51
CA VAL A 120 20.33 26.82 12.87
C VAL A 120 21.73 27.02 13.44
N ALA A 121 22.64 26.06 13.30
CA ALA A 121 24.00 26.17 13.81
C ALA A 121 24.76 27.35 13.17
N ILE A 122 24.58 27.55 11.86
CA ILE A 122 25.14 28.71 11.14
C ILE A 122 24.55 30.01 11.68
N ASP A 123 23.22 30.11 11.84
CA ASP A 123 22.54 31.31 12.36
C ASP A 123 23.08 31.68 13.75
N VAL A 124 23.26 30.69 14.64
CA VAL A 124 23.84 30.88 15.98
C VAL A 124 25.31 31.32 15.90
N ALA A 125 26.14 30.68 15.08
CA ALA A 125 27.55 31.03 14.94
C ALA A 125 27.74 32.46 14.38
N THR A 126 26.87 32.89 13.46
CA THR A 126 26.92 34.24 12.86
C THR A 126 26.30 35.33 13.73
N SER A 127 25.48 34.97 14.72
CA SER A 127 24.86 35.94 15.65
C SER A 127 25.64 36.11 16.95
N ALA A 128 26.56 35.20 17.28
CA ALA A 128 27.40 35.24 18.46
C ALA A 128 28.78 35.89 18.25
N GLY A 129 29.15 36.21 17.00
CA GLY A 129 30.39 36.91 16.64
C GLY A 129 30.11 38.32 16.13
#